data_AF-A0A8S9QNW4-F1
#
_entry.id   AF-A0A8S9QNW4-F1
#
_cell.length_a   1.000
_cell.length_b   1.000
_cell.length_c   1.000
_cell.angle_alpha   90.00
_cell.angle_beta   90.00
_cell.angle_gamma   90.00
#
_symmetry.space_group_name_H-M   'P 1'
#
loop_
_entity.id
_entity.type
_entity.pdbx_description
1 polymer ?
#
loop_
_entity_poly.entity_id
_entity_poly.type
_entity_poly.pdbx_seq_one_letter_code
_entity_poly.pdbx_strand_id
1 'polypeptide(L)' 'MFNLRSITVDVPSKQAWVQAGATLGELYTKISEAGETLAFPAGVCSTKKQRLRKHDSDIVA' A
#
# COMPACT_ATOMS: atom_id res chain seq x y z
N MET A 1 -17.73 -18.21 9.57
CA MET A 1 -16.62 -17.92 8.64
C MET A 1 -16.54 -16.40 8.50
N PHE A 2 -15.42 -15.77 8.87
CA PHE A 2 -15.30 -14.31 8.96
C PHE A 2 -14.50 -13.77 7.75
N ASN A 3 -15.13 -12.95 6.91
CA ASN A 3 -14.47 -12.28 5.79
C ASN A 3 -13.90 -10.93 6.26
N LEU A 4 -12.62 -10.90 6.62
CA LEU A 4 -11.92 -9.68 7.08
C LEU A 4 -11.30 -8.91 5.91
N ARG A 5 -12.11 -8.56 4.90
CA ARG A 5 -11.68 -7.85 3.67
C ARG A 5 -12.20 -6.42 3.56
N SER A 6 -12.63 -5.82 4.66
CA SER A 6 -13.10 -4.43 4.64
C SER A 6 -11.94 -3.45 4.50
N ILE A 7 -12.11 -2.49 3.59
CA ILE A 7 -11.18 -1.39 3.34
C ILE A 7 -11.99 -0.10 3.37
N THR A 8 -11.68 0.80 4.29
CA THR A 8 -12.31 2.12 4.41
C THR A 8 -11.26 3.18 4.16
N VAL A 9 -11.46 4.03 3.15
CA VAL A 9 -10.56 5.13 2.80
C VAL A 9 -11.22 6.44 3.20
N ASP A 10 -10.57 7.20 4.08
CA ASP A 10 -10.98 8.53 4.50
C ASP A 10 -10.11 9.58 3.79
N VAL A 11 -10.64 10.11 2.69
CA VAL A 11 -9.95 11.08 1.81
C VAL A 11 -9.65 12.41 2.51
N PRO A 12 -10.60 13.04 3.25
CA PRO A 12 -10.35 14.27 4.01
C PRO A 12 -9.15 14.15 4.96
N SER A 13 -9.06 13.03 5.69
CA SER A 13 -7.98 12.81 6.66
C SER A 13 -6.75 12.12 6.06
N LYS A 14 -6.78 11.74 4.76
CA LYS A 14 -5.73 10.98 4.06
C LYS A 14 -5.33 9.69 4.79
N GLN A 15 -6.29 8.99 5.38
CA GLN A 15 -6.08 7.76 6.14
C GLN A 15 -6.87 6.60 5.52
N ALA A 16 -6.37 5.39 5.65
CA ALA A 16 -7.08 4.19 5.20
C ALA A 16 -7.03 3.11 6.29
N TRP A 17 -8.19 2.53 6.59
CA TRP A 17 -8.35 1.40 7.51
C TRP A 17 -8.50 0.13 6.70
N VAL A 18 -7.55 -0.79 6.89
CA VAL A 18 -7.44 -2.02 6.10
C VAL A 18 -7.48 -3.20 7.04
N GLN A 19 -8.42 -4.11 6.84
CA GLN A 19 -8.49 -5.34 7.62
C GLN A 19 -7.38 -6.32 7.22
N ALA A 20 -6.94 -7.17 8.16
CA ALA A 20 -5.82 -8.09 7.97
C ALA A 20 -6.00 -9.12 6.84
N GLY A 21 -7.22 -9.33 6.34
CA GLY A 21 -7.51 -10.22 5.22
C GLY A 21 -7.57 -9.53 3.86
N ALA A 22 -7.48 -8.20 3.81
CA ALA A 22 -7.45 -7.41 2.57
C ALA A 22 -6.03 -7.34 1.99
N THR A 23 -5.94 -7.35 0.67
CA THR A 23 -4.67 -7.33 -0.07
C THR A 23 -4.27 -5.92 -0.48
N LEU A 24 -2.98 -5.69 -0.71
CA LEU A 24 -2.47 -4.40 -1.21
C LEU A 24 -3.09 -4.01 -2.56
N GLY A 25 -3.40 -4.98 -3.44
CA GLY A 25 -4.05 -4.71 -4.73
C GLY A 25 -5.46 -4.14 -4.57
N GLU A 26 -6.25 -4.69 -3.63
CA GLU A 26 -7.58 -4.17 -3.30
C GLU A 26 -7.48 -2.76 -2.70
N LEU A 27 -6.50 -2.52 -1.83
CA LEU A 27 -6.24 -1.19 -1.26
C LEU A 27 -5.87 -0.16 -2.34
N TYR A 28 -4.92 -0.48 -3.23
CA TYR A 28 -4.51 0.43 -4.31
C TYR A 28 -5.67 0.79 -5.24
N THR A 29 -6.51 -0.20 -5.57
CA THR A 29 -7.71 0.03 -6.37
C THR A 29 -8.66 1.00 -5.66
N LYS A 30 -8.91 0.77 -4.36
CA LYS A 30 -9.80 1.63 -3.56
C LYS A 30 -9.28 3.05 -3.38
N ILE A 31 -7.97 3.24 -3.24
CA ILE A 31 -7.36 4.55 -3.12
C ILE A 31 -7.43 5.29 -4.46
N SER A 32 -7.18 4.59 -5.58
CA SER A 32 -7.31 5.16 -6.92
C SER A 32 -8.75 5.54 -7.27
N GLU A 33 -9.74 4.76 -6.82
CA GLU A 33 -11.17 5.10 -6.93
C GLU A 33 -11.54 6.34 -6.11
N ALA A 34 -10.90 6.53 -4.96
CA ALA A 34 -11.17 7.63 -4.03
C ALA A 34 -10.54 8.96 -4.46
N GLY A 35 -9.48 8.93 -5.27
CA GLY A 35 -8.90 10.12 -5.86
C GLY A 35 -7.64 9.83 -6.68
N GLU A 36 -7.55 10.44 -7.86
CA GLU A 36 -6.43 10.29 -8.80
C GLU A 36 -5.08 10.79 -8.24
N THR A 37 -5.10 11.62 -7.21
CA THR A 37 -3.92 12.20 -6.56
C THR A 37 -3.55 11.53 -5.24
N LEU A 38 -4.28 10.48 -4.83
CA LEU A 38 -4.00 9.73 -3.60
C LEU A 38 -3.10 8.53 -3.92
N ALA A 39 -1.98 8.44 -3.21
CA ALA A 39 -1.06 7.31 -3.30
C ALA A 39 -0.67 6.87 -1.89
N PHE A 40 -0.52 5.56 -1.70
CA PHE A 40 -0.06 4.99 -0.44
C PHE A 40 1.38 4.50 -0.60
N PRO A 41 2.36 5.11 0.11
CA PRO A 41 3.75 4.68 0.06
C PRO A 41 3.91 3.41 0.90
N ALA A 42 3.49 2.25 0.34
CA ALA A 42 3.97 0.97 0.81
C ALA A 42 5.32 0.69 0.16
N GLY A 43 6.25 0.09 0.92
CA GLY A 43 7.51 -0.36 0.34
C GLY A 43 7.23 -1.25 -0.87
N VAL A 44 7.92 -0.99 -1.99
CA VAL A 44 7.94 -1.85 -3.17
C VAL A 44 8.71 -3.15 -2.86
N CYS A 45 8.27 -3.90 -1.85
CA CYS A 45 8.65 -5.28 -1.66
C CYS A 45 7.58 -6.13 -2.33
N SER A 46 7.68 -6.25 -3.65
CA SER A 46 6.99 -7.30 -4.37
C SER A 46 7.47 -8.64 -3.79
N THR A 47 6.55 -9.47 -3.31
CA THR A 47 6.83 -10.77 -2.66
C THR A 47 7.52 -11.78 -3.61
N LYS A 48 7.83 -11.37 -4.85
CA LYS A 48 8.71 -12.08 -5.78
C LYS A 48 10.15 -11.69 -5.43
N LYS A 49 10.90 -12.64 -4.87
CA LYS A 49 12.34 -12.56 -4.56
C LYS A 49 13.10 -11.66 -5.56
N GLN A 50 13.31 -10.40 -5.20
CA GLN A 50 14.25 -9.55 -5.90
C GLN A 50 15.61 -9.77 -5.22
N ARG A 51 16.40 -10.70 -5.75
CA ARG A 51 17.82 -10.86 -5.42
C ARG A 51 18.57 -9.65 -6.01
N LEU A 52 18.48 -8.50 -5.37
CA LEU A 52 19.27 -7.32 -5.73
C LEU A 52 20.49 -7.25 -4.82
N ARG A 53 21.63 -7.69 -5.38
CA ARG A 53 22.92 -7.12 -5.03
C ARG A 53 22.98 -5.70 -5.58
N LYS A 54 23.15 -4.71 -4.70
CA LYS A 54 23.85 -3.42 -4.90
C LYS A 54 23.89 -2.79 -3.51
N HIS A 55 25.03 -2.89 -2.82
CA HIS A 55 26.18 -1.99 -2.91
C HIS A 55 25.78 -0.55 -2.59
N ASP A 56 26.46 -0.06 -1.57
CA ASP A 56 26.31 1.19 -0.84
C ASP A 56 25.94 2.44 -1.63
N SER A 57 25.33 3.34 -0.85
CA SER A 57 25.57 4.79 -0.82
C SER A 57 24.34 5.65 -1.11
N ASP A 58 24.15 6.57 -0.16
CA ASP A 58 23.50 7.88 -0.27
C ASP A 58 21.99 7.96 -0.03
N ILE A 59 21.63 8.05 1.26
CA ILE A 59 20.61 9.02 1.72
C ILE A 59 21.15 9.76 2.95
N VAL A 60 21.81 10.88 2.69
CA VAL A 60 21.92 12.04 3.59
C VAL A 60 21.45 13.25 2.79
N ALA A 61 20.29 13.78 3.17
CA ALA A 61 19.89 15.20 3.18
C ALA A 61 18.44 15.27 3.68
#